data_AF-A0A327T330-F1
#
_entry.id   AF-A0A327T330-F1
#
_cell.length_a   1.000
_cell.length_b   1.000
_cell.length_c   1.000
_cell.angle_alpha   90.00
_cell.angle_beta   90.00
_cell.angle_gamma   90.00
#
_symmetry.space_group_name_H-M   'P 1'
#
loop_
_entity.id
_entity.type
_entity.pdbx_description
1 polymer ?
#
loop_
_entity_poly.entity_id
_entity_poly.type
_entity_poly.pdbx_seq_one_letter_code
_entity_poly.pdbx_strand_id
1 'polypeptide(L)'
;MNAYQRMAERLHEFGLTTRALADETIEDAADWPELPPERRERDLIAVAALCEAVVQAHSDDVDFAEDAYRAIFRTAGRLSGGAVTVTDVELVGDEDSLRDLRFKVNGVPKCWPIDQESDDYLDLAAIAEGIDDLAPGGGDPRVFHLLPGVRRHDDDHYLLATPEQAAALHAEFGLRIEVRGPDGELLGETPPRRR
;
A
#
# COMPACT_ATOMS: atom_id res chain seq x y z
N MET A 1 -21.76 -4.77 -14.93
CA MET A 1 -20.46 -4.52 -14.30
C MET A 1 -20.54 -5.00 -12.86
N ASN A 2 -19.75 -6.00 -12.50
CA ASN A 2 -19.71 -6.55 -11.14
C ASN A 2 -18.97 -5.60 -10.17
N ALA A 3 -18.87 -5.97 -8.88
CA ALA A 3 -18.21 -5.14 -7.87
C ALA A 3 -16.73 -4.85 -8.19
N TYR A 4 -16.00 -5.80 -8.78
CA TYR A 4 -14.58 -5.71 -9.09
C TYR A 4 -14.31 -4.73 -10.25
N GLN A 5 -15.08 -4.87 -11.32
CA GLN A 5 -15.02 -3.95 -12.45
C GLN A 5 -15.42 -2.52 -12.03
N ARG A 6 -16.42 -2.38 -11.15
CA ARG A 6 -16.80 -1.07 -10.57
C ARG A 6 -15.68 -0.46 -9.73
N MET A 7 -14.93 -1.29 -8.99
CA MET A 7 -13.78 -0.83 -8.19
C MET A 7 -12.67 -0.30 -9.11
N ALA A 8 -12.33 -1.01 -10.19
CA ALA A 8 -11.35 -0.55 -11.17
C ALA A 8 -11.75 0.79 -11.83
N GLU A 9 -13.02 0.92 -12.24
CA GLU A 9 -13.55 2.18 -12.77
C GLU A 9 -13.44 3.31 -11.74
N ARG A 10 -13.80 3.04 -10.47
CA ARG A 10 -13.71 4.06 -9.41
C ARG A 10 -12.28 4.51 -9.14
N LEU A 11 -11.32 3.58 -9.13
CA LEU A 11 -9.90 3.90 -8.98
C LEU A 11 -9.43 4.84 -10.10
N HIS A 12 -9.89 4.60 -11.34
CA HIS A 12 -9.59 5.49 -12.47
C HIS A 12 -10.24 6.87 -12.32
N GLU A 13 -11.53 6.93 -11.96
CA GLU A 13 -12.24 8.20 -11.73
C GLU A 13 -11.57 9.06 -10.63
N PHE A 14 -10.98 8.43 -9.62
CA PHE A 14 -10.20 9.10 -8.58
C PHE A 14 -8.78 9.47 -9.00
N GLY A 15 -8.34 9.09 -10.21
CA GLY A 15 -6.98 9.33 -10.68
C GLY A 15 -5.92 8.48 -9.99
N LEU A 16 -6.32 7.37 -9.36
CA LEU A 16 -5.43 6.45 -8.64
C LEU A 16 -4.83 5.39 -9.58
N THR A 17 -5.38 5.27 -10.80
CA THR A 17 -4.83 4.43 -11.87
C THR A 17 -5.08 5.05 -13.25
N THR A 18 -4.38 4.53 -14.25
CA THR A 18 -4.57 4.92 -15.65
C THR A 18 -5.80 4.25 -16.25
N ARG A 19 -6.38 4.85 -17.31
CA ARG A 19 -7.49 4.25 -18.06
C ARG A 19 -7.13 2.86 -18.59
N ALA A 20 -5.92 2.69 -19.10
CA ALA A 20 -5.46 1.43 -19.70
C ALA A 20 -5.44 0.28 -18.68
N LEU A 21 -4.85 0.51 -17.50
CA LEU A 21 -4.82 -0.47 -16.41
C LEU A 21 -6.23 -0.78 -15.87
N ALA A 22 -7.09 0.24 -15.78
CA ALA A 22 -8.48 0.04 -15.38
C ALA A 22 -9.25 -0.80 -16.39
N ASP A 23 -9.11 -0.54 -17.69
CA ASP A 23 -9.73 -1.35 -18.76
C ASP A 23 -9.25 -2.80 -18.72
N GLU A 24 -7.94 -3.03 -18.63
CA GLU A 24 -7.36 -4.37 -18.51
C GLU A 24 -7.91 -5.11 -17.27
N THR A 25 -7.98 -4.43 -16.13
CA THR A 25 -8.54 -5.01 -14.90
C THR A 25 -10.04 -5.26 -15.03
N ILE A 26 -10.80 -4.40 -15.72
CA ILE A 26 -12.24 -4.59 -15.97
C ILE A 26 -12.48 -5.81 -16.87
N GLU A 27 -11.64 -6.00 -17.88
CA GLU A 27 -11.70 -7.17 -18.76
C GLU A 27 -11.36 -8.45 -17.99
N ASP A 28 -10.26 -8.47 -17.23
CA ASP A 28 -9.86 -9.63 -16.42
C ASP A 28 -10.93 -9.97 -15.36
N ALA A 29 -11.45 -8.96 -14.67
CA ALA A 29 -12.45 -9.14 -13.63
C ALA A 29 -13.85 -9.52 -14.15
N ALA A 30 -14.09 -9.55 -15.47
CA ALA A 30 -15.39 -9.89 -16.04
C ALA A 30 -15.80 -11.34 -15.73
N ASP A 31 -14.82 -12.25 -15.70
CA ASP A 31 -15.03 -13.68 -15.47
C ASP A 31 -14.86 -14.09 -14.00
N TRP A 32 -14.54 -13.13 -13.11
CA TRP A 32 -14.36 -13.41 -11.70
C TRP A 32 -15.71 -13.74 -11.03
N PRO A 33 -15.76 -14.75 -10.14
CA PRO A 33 -16.99 -15.10 -9.45
C PRO A 33 -17.41 -13.98 -8.50
N GLU A 34 -18.65 -13.50 -8.60
CA GLU A 34 -19.16 -12.50 -7.66
C GLU A 34 -19.36 -13.12 -6.27
N LEU A 35 -18.43 -12.84 -5.37
CA LEU A 35 -18.49 -13.30 -3.99
C LEU A 35 -19.42 -12.40 -3.16
N PRO A 36 -20.04 -12.94 -2.09
CA PRO A 36 -20.80 -12.12 -1.17
C PRO A 36 -19.88 -11.10 -0.46
N PRO A 37 -20.41 -9.95 -0.01
CA PRO A 37 -19.60 -8.84 0.53
C PRO A 37 -18.57 -9.24 1.59
N GLU A 38 -18.92 -10.18 2.47
CA GLU A 38 -18.05 -10.66 3.55
C GLU A 38 -16.85 -11.52 3.08
N ARG A 39 -16.80 -11.91 1.80
CA ARG A 39 -15.74 -12.74 1.20
C ARG A 39 -15.02 -12.10 0.02
N ARG A 40 -15.51 -10.97 -0.48
CA ARG A 40 -14.95 -10.31 -1.68
C ARG A 40 -13.82 -9.33 -1.39
N GLU A 41 -13.51 -9.06 -0.12
CA GLU A 41 -12.49 -8.08 0.28
C GLU A 41 -11.11 -8.36 -0.34
N ARG A 42 -10.68 -9.63 -0.33
CA ARG A 42 -9.42 -10.06 -0.94
C ARG A 42 -9.37 -9.75 -2.43
N ASP A 43 -10.45 -10.02 -3.15
CA ASP A 43 -10.55 -9.78 -4.59
C ASP A 43 -10.56 -8.28 -4.88
N LEU A 44 -11.18 -7.45 -4.02
CA LEU A 44 -11.14 -6.00 -4.16
C LEU A 44 -9.73 -5.42 -3.91
N ILE A 45 -8.96 -5.98 -2.97
CA ILE A 45 -7.55 -5.64 -2.79
C ILE A 45 -6.73 -6.06 -4.02
N ALA A 46 -7.01 -7.25 -4.58
CA ALA A 46 -6.38 -7.70 -5.82
C ALA A 46 -6.68 -6.77 -7.00
N VAL A 47 -7.90 -6.24 -7.13
CA VAL A 47 -8.23 -5.20 -8.11
C VAL A 47 -7.36 -3.96 -7.92
N ALA A 48 -7.17 -3.48 -6.69
CA ALA A 48 -6.32 -2.34 -6.42
C ALA A 48 -4.85 -2.60 -6.78
N ALA A 49 -4.36 -3.83 -6.58
CA ALA A 49 -3.02 -4.27 -6.98
C ALA A 49 -2.88 -4.36 -8.52
N LEU A 50 -3.85 -4.95 -9.22
CA LEU A 50 -3.88 -5.05 -10.70
C LEU A 50 -3.96 -3.68 -11.38
N CYS A 51 -4.72 -2.75 -10.78
CA CYS A 51 -4.73 -1.35 -11.19
C CYS A 51 -3.44 -0.59 -10.82
N GLU A 52 -2.46 -1.26 -10.20
CA GLU A 52 -1.25 -0.67 -9.64
C GLU A 52 -1.51 0.58 -8.78
N ALA A 53 -2.60 0.58 -8.00
CA ALA A 53 -3.01 1.72 -7.19
C ALA A 53 -2.43 1.68 -5.75
N VAL A 54 -1.72 0.60 -5.41
CA VAL A 54 -1.21 0.34 -4.05
C VAL A 54 0.26 -0.02 -4.05
N VAL A 55 0.92 0.26 -2.93
CA VAL A 55 2.19 -0.38 -2.54
C VAL A 55 1.84 -1.70 -1.87
N GLN A 56 2.49 -2.79 -2.25
CA GLN A 56 2.37 -4.09 -1.60
C GLN A 56 3.57 -4.31 -0.68
N ALA A 57 3.32 -4.68 0.57
CA ALA A 57 4.32 -5.11 1.54
C ALA A 57 4.11 -6.61 1.79
N HIS A 58 5.04 -7.41 1.29
CA HIS A 58 4.96 -8.86 1.41
C HIS A 58 5.07 -9.30 2.86
N SER A 59 4.15 -10.17 3.26
CA SER A 59 4.08 -10.77 4.60
C SER A 59 4.77 -12.12 4.69
N ASP A 60 5.22 -12.65 3.56
CA ASP A 60 5.92 -13.92 3.40
C ASP A 60 7.37 -13.66 2.93
N ASP A 61 8.12 -14.74 2.68
CA ASP A 61 9.52 -14.67 2.27
C ASP A 61 9.73 -13.79 1.02
N VAL A 62 10.75 -12.93 1.07
CA VAL A 62 11.31 -12.20 -0.08
C VAL A 62 12.72 -12.72 -0.36
N ASP A 63 13.19 -12.59 -1.60
CA ASP A 63 14.54 -13.07 -1.94
C ASP A 63 15.64 -12.26 -1.23
N PHE A 64 15.44 -10.93 -1.12
CA PHE A 64 16.34 -10.01 -0.41
C PHE A 64 15.56 -8.80 0.11
N ALA A 65 15.59 -8.58 1.43
CA ALA A 65 14.85 -7.50 2.09
C ALA A 65 15.19 -6.11 1.51
N GLU A 66 16.47 -5.81 1.26
CA GLU A 66 16.86 -4.51 0.70
C GLU A 66 16.21 -4.25 -0.67
N ASP A 67 16.18 -5.25 -1.55
CA ASP A 67 15.55 -5.13 -2.87
C ASP A 67 14.03 -5.01 -2.77
N ALA A 68 13.41 -5.69 -1.81
CA ALA A 68 11.99 -5.57 -1.52
C ALA A 68 11.64 -4.15 -1.00
N TYR A 69 12.43 -3.57 -0.09
CA TYR A 69 12.26 -2.16 0.31
C TYR A 69 12.45 -1.20 -0.86
N ARG A 70 13.45 -1.42 -1.72
CA ARG A 70 13.64 -0.62 -2.95
C ARG A 70 12.42 -0.71 -3.87
N ALA A 71 11.79 -1.88 -3.99
CA ALA A 71 10.58 -2.06 -4.78
C ALA A 71 9.41 -1.27 -4.20
N ILE A 72 9.20 -1.30 -2.88
CA ILE A 72 8.21 -0.47 -2.17
C ILE A 72 8.43 1.02 -2.48
N PHE A 73 9.66 1.51 -2.33
CA PHE A 73 9.99 2.91 -2.56
C PHE A 73 9.79 3.35 -4.00
N ARG A 74 10.14 2.51 -4.98
CA ARG A 74 9.89 2.77 -6.40
C ARG A 74 8.39 2.85 -6.68
N THR A 75 7.59 1.97 -6.08
CA THR A 75 6.13 1.98 -6.24
C THR A 75 5.53 3.24 -5.61
N ALA A 76 5.96 3.65 -4.42
CA ALA A 76 5.54 4.90 -3.79
C ALA A 76 5.87 6.12 -4.67
N GLY A 77 7.09 6.17 -5.23
CA GLY A 77 7.49 7.22 -6.17
C GLY A 77 6.60 7.29 -7.42
N ARG A 78 6.25 6.13 -8.00
CA ARG A 78 5.31 6.05 -9.13
C ARG A 78 3.92 6.55 -8.75
N LEU A 79 3.35 6.09 -7.64
CA LEU A 79 2.01 6.50 -7.17
C LEU A 79 1.93 8.00 -6.87
N SER A 80 3.03 8.59 -6.38
CA SER A 80 3.12 10.03 -6.14
C SER A 80 3.15 10.86 -7.44
N GLY A 81 3.24 10.23 -8.62
CA GLY A 81 3.46 10.91 -9.89
C GLY A 81 4.87 11.48 -10.03
N GLY A 82 5.85 10.90 -9.31
CA GLY A 82 7.24 11.36 -9.26
C GLY A 82 7.52 12.50 -8.28
N ALA A 83 6.53 12.91 -7.47
CA ALA A 83 6.74 13.90 -6.39
C ALA A 83 7.67 13.38 -5.28
N VAL A 84 7.78 12.04 -5.17
CA VAL A 84 8.62 11.35 -4.19
C VAL A 84 9.68 10.55 -4.95
N THR A 85 10.94 10.84 -4.65
CA THR A 85 12.10 10.07 -5.14
C THR A 85 12.88 9.55 -3.94
N VAL A 86 13.13 8.24 -3.92
CA VAL A 86 13.95 7.61 -2.89
C VAL A 86 15.29 7.18 -3.45
N THR A 87 16.37 7.55 -2.78
CA THR A 87 17.75 7.20 -3.17
C THR A 87 18.55 6.73 -1.96
N ASP A 88 19.76 6.21 -2.22
CA ASP A 88 20.73 5.82 -1.19
C ASP A 88 20.17 4.84 -0.14
N VAL A 89 19.33 3.90 -0.60
CA VAL A 89 18.78 2.83 0.26
C VAL A 89 19.90 1.89 0.67
N GLU A 90 20.00 1.60 1.96
CA GLU A 90 20.99 0.68 2.52
C GLU A 90 20.45 0.11 3.84
N LEU A 91 20.52 -1.21 4.00
CA LEU A 91 20.35 -1.84 5.31
C LEU A 91 21.68 -1.84 6.06
N VAL A 92 21.73 -1.16 7.21
CA VAL A 92 22.94 -1.02 8.03
C VAL A 92 22.77 -1.72 9.37
N GLY A 93 23.68 -2.65 9.66
CA GLY A 93 23.72 -3.38 10.92
C GLY A 93 24.01 -4.86 10.68
N ASP A 94 23.96 -5.65 11.75
CA ASP A 94 24.10 -7.11 11.67
C ASP A 94 22.71 -7.74 11.60
N GLU A 95 22.56 -8.81 10.81
CA GLU A 95 21.31 -9.56 10.63
C GLU A 95 20.80 -10.12 11.96
N ASP A 96 21.70 -10.48 12.87
CA ASP A 96 21.37 -11.01 14.21
C ASP A 96 20.95 -9.91 15.22
N SER A 97 20.73 -8.67 14.77
CA SER A 97 20.44 -7.51 15.62
C SER A 97 19.47 -6.53 14.97
N LEU A 98 19.00 -5.53 15.73
CA LEU A 98 18.25 -4.41 15.16
C LEU A 98 19.09 -3.70 14.10
N ARG A 99 18.48 -3.44 12.94
CA ARG A 99 19.13 -2.78 11.81
C ARG A 99 18.48 -1.44 11.49
N ASP A 100 19.23 -0.59 10.82
CA ASP A 100 18.73 0.68 10.30
C ASP A 100 18.53 0.57 8.78
N LEU A 101 17.30 0.77 8.30
CA LEU A 101 17.07 1.05 6.88
C LEU A 101 17.28 2.54 6.64
N ARG A 102 18.42 2.89 6.02
CA ARG A 102 18.80 4.27 5.72
C ARG A 102 18.50 4.57 4.26
N PHE A 103 17.93 5.74 4.01
CA PHE A 103 17.61 6.19 2.66
C PHE A 103 17.42 7.71 2.65
N LYS A 104 17.18 8.28 1.46
CA LYS A 104 16.82 9.69 1.30
C LYS A 104 15.52 9.83 0.55
N VAL A 105 14.58 10.61 1.10
CA VAL A 105 13.36 11.04 0.40
C VAL A 105 13.58 12.45 -0.12
N ASN A 106 13.55 12.62 -1.44
CA ASN A 106 13.80 13.93 -2.08
C ASN A 106 15.11 14.58 -1.59
N GLY A 107 16.14 13.75 -1.36
CA GLY A 107 17.44 14.18 -0.83
C GLY A 107 17.51 14.37 0.69
N VAL A 108 16.39 14.30 1.41
CA VAL A 108 16.35 14.40 2.88
C VAL A 108 16.59 13.03 3.51
N PRO A 109 17.62 12.86 4.36
CA PRO A 109 17.88 11.60 5.03
C PRO A 109 16.73 11.13 5.92
N LYS A 110 16.43 9.84 5.82
CA LYS A 110 15.49 9.10 6.66
C LYS A 110 16.16 7.83 7.17
N CYS A 111 15.67 7.32 8.28
CA CYS A 111 16.17 6.13 8.93
C CYS A 111 15.00 5.43 9.60
N TRP A 112 14.69 4.23 9.17
CA TRP A 112 13.70 3.38 9.85
C TRP A 112 14.46 2.34 10.68
N PRO A 113 14.18 2.21 11.99
CA PRO A 113 14.63 1.06 12.75
C PRO A 113 13.86 -0.17 12.25
N ILE A 114 14.58 -1.27 12.03
CA ILE A 114 14.05 -2.52 11.47
C ILE A 114 14.36 -3.65 12.45
N ASP A 115 13.31 -4.39 12.80
CA ASP A 115 13.33 -5.61 13.58
C ASP A 115 12.81 -6.78 12.71
N GLN A 116 13.66 -7.21 11.78
CA GLN A 116 13.36 -8.33 10.88
C GLN A 116 14.09 -9.60 11.33
N GLU A 117 13.45 -10.75 11.16
CA GLU A 117 13.98 -12.05 11.59
C GLU A 117 15.18 -12.52 10.75
N SER A 118 15.20 -12.20 9.46
CA SER A 118 16.30 -12.49 8.52
C SER A 118 16.23 -11.57 7.30
N ASP A 119 17.20 -11.66 6.39
CA ASP A 119 17.17 -10.98 5.08
C ASP A 119 16.05 -11.44 4.14
N ASP A 120 15.36 -12.53 4.49
CA ASP A 120 14.25 -13.05 3.70
C ASP A 120 12.90 -12.47 4.17
N TYR A 121 12.87 -11.59 5.18
CA TYR A 121 11.63 -11.02 5.71
C TYR A 121 11.64 -9.49 5.73
N LEU A 122 10.48 -8.90 5.43
CA LEU A 122 10.21 -7.49 5.67
C LEU A 122 9.69 -7.26 7.09
N ASP A 123 10.10 -6.16 7.70
CA ASP A 123 9.48 -5.67 8.93
C ASP A 123 8.23 -4.85 8.59
N LEU A 124 7.07 -5.51 8.61
CA LEU A 124 5.78 -4.89 8.33
C LEU A 124 5.42 -3.80 9.34
N ALA A 125 5.90 -3.87 10.59
CA ALA A 125 5.63 -2.86 11.59
C ALA A 125 6.41 -1.58 11.27
N ALA A 126 7.71 -1.70 10.95
CA ALA A 126 8.51 -0.56 10.52
C ALA A 126 7.96 0.09 9.24
N ILE A 127 7.46 -0.71 8.28
CA ILE A 127 6.76 -0.18 7.11
C ILE A 127 5.51 0.60 7.52
N ALA A 128 4.63 0.03 8.36
CA ALA A 128 3.39 0.67 8.77
C ALA A 128 3.61 1.99 9.55
N GLU A 129 4.69 2.07 10.33
CA GLU A 129 5.10 3.26 11.08
C GLU A 129 5.78 4.31 10.18
N GLY A 130 6.60 3.86 9.22
CA GLY A 130 7.43 4.72 8.40
C GLY A 130 6.78 5.20 7.09
N ILE A 131 5.78 4.50 6.55
CA ILE A 131 5.27 4.69 5.17
C ILE A 131 4.88 6.15 4.85
N ASP A 132 4.43 6.92 5.84
CA ASP A 132 4.05 8.33 5.65
C ASP A 132 5.25 9.24 5.33
N ASP A 133 6.48 8.83 5.61
CA ASP A 133 7.69 9.50 5.10
C ASP A 133 7.76 9.52 3.57
N LEU A 134 7.02 8.63 2.91
CA LEU A 134 6.95 8.50 1.45
C LEU A 134 5.74 9.22 0.86
N ALA A 135 4.91 9.90 1.68
CA ALA A 135 3.81 10.70 1.17
C ALA A 135 4.37 11.94 0.41
N PRO A 136 3.67 12.42 -0.63
CA PRO A 136 4.15 13.57 -1.42
C PRO A 136 4.28 14.86 -0.61
N GLY A 137 3.42 15.05 0.39
CA GLY A 137 3.43 16.22 1.28
C GLY A 137 3.19 17.55 0.55
N GLY A 138 3.49 18.65 1.25
CA GLY A 138 3.33 20.00 0.71
C GLY A 138 1.87 20.34 0.40
N GLY A 139 1.56 20.62 -0.87
CA GLY A 139 0.20 20.93 -1.32
C GLY A 139 -0.60 19.73 -1.82
N ASP A 140 -0.01 18.53 -1.81
CA ASP A 140 -0.66 17.28 -2.19
C ASP A 140 -1.31 16.65 -0.94
N PRO A 141 -2.64 16.53 -0.87
CA PRO A 141 -3.34 16.05 0.33
C PRO A 141 -3.33 14.52 0.47
N ARG A 142 -2.69 13.79 -0.46
CA ARG A 142 -2.68 12.33 -0.42
C ARG A 142 -1.75 11.79 0.67
N VAL A 143 -2.23 10.79 1.39
CA VAL A 143 -1.50 10.04 2.42
C VAL A 143 -1.65 8.54 2.16
N PHE A 144 -0.82 7.72 2.81
CA PHE A 144 -0.95 6.27 2.68
C PHE A 144 -2.03 5.73 3.61
N HIS A 145 -2.94 4.93 3.08
CA HIS A 145 -3.97 4.25 3.87
C HIS A 145 -3.70 2.75 3.85
N LEU A 146 -3.67 2.12 5.02
CA LEU A 146 -3.46 0.67 5.11
C LEU A 146 -4.74 -0.07 4.73
N LEU A 147 -4.63 -0.94 3.74
CA LEU A 147 -5.55 -2.01 3.37
C LEU A 147 -4.94 -3.30 3.94
N PRO A 148 -5.30 -3.69 5.17
CA PRO A 148 -4.66 -4.81 5.83
C PRO A 148 -5.01 -6.12 5.14
N GLY A 149 -4.08 -7.07 5.18
CA GLY A 149 -4.35 -8.45 4.76
C GLY A 149 -5.66 -9.01 5.36
N VAL A 150 -6.41 -9.80 4.58
CA VAL A 150 -7.68 -10.38 5.05
C VAL A 150 -7.41 -11.50 6.06
N ARG A 151 -6.32 -12.24 5.87
CA ARG A 151 -5.82 -13.29 6.75
C ARG A 151 -4.46 -12.92 7.32
N ARG A 152 -4.01 -13.65 8.35
CA ARG A 152 -2.75 -13.41 9.06
C ARG A 152 -1.49 -13.38 8.18
N HIS A 153 -1.50 -14.10 7.07
CA HIS A 153 -0.37 -14.25 6.13
C HIS A 153 -0.70 -13.66 4.75
N ASP A 154 -1.71 -12.79 4.68
CA ASP A 154 -1.96 -12.01 3.48
C ASP A 154 -1.14 -10.72 3.59
N ASP A 155 -0.62 -10.26 2.46
CA ASP A 155 0.18 -9.03 2.37
C ASP A 155 -0.61 -7.79 2.78
N ASP A 156 0.10 -6.85 3.39
CA ASP A 156 -0.43 -5.53 3.69
C ASP A 156 -0.26 -4.62 2.46
N HIS A 157 -1.29 -3.84 2.15
CA HIS A 157 -1.29 -2.95 1.00
C HIS A 157 -1.49 -1.50 1.44
N TYR A 158 -0.81 -0.55 0.80
CA TYR A 158 -0.91 0.87 1.14
C TYR A 158 -1.39 1.66 -0.06
N LEU A 159 -2.57 2.28 0.09
CA LEU A 159 -3.21 3.11 -0.93
C LEU A 159 -2.82 4.57 -0.74
N LEU A 160 -2.17 5.18 -1.73
CA LEU A 160 -1.90 6.62 -1.72
C LEU A 160 -3.10 7.38 -2.29
N ALA A 161 -3.96 7.90 -1.42
CA ALA A 161 -5.18 8.61 -1.81
C ALA A 161 -5.47 9.77 -0.84
N THR A 162 -6.41 10.63 -1.19
CA THR A 162 -6.91 11.60 -0.20
C THR A 162 -7.78 10.89 0.84
N PRO A 163 -7.91 11.43 2.06
CA PRO A 163 -8.80 10.86 3.08
C PRO A 163 -10.24 10.69 2.58
N GLU A 164 -10.75 11.61 1.76
CA GLU A 164 -12.09 11.55 1.15
C GLU A 164 -12.22 10.41 0.14
N GLN A 165 -11.19 10.19 -0.69
CA GLN A 165 -11.17 9.08 -1.65
C GLN A 165 -11.14 7.74 -0.92
N ALA A 166 -10.30 7.60 0.10
CA ALA A 166 -10.24 6.38 0.92
C ALA A 166 -11.56 6.10 1.63
N ALA A 167 -12.17 7.12 2.26
CA ALA A 167 -13.47 6.99 2.90
C ALA A 167 -14.58 6.61 1.90
N ALA A 168 -14.55 7.15 0.67
CA ALA A 168 -15.49 6.78 -0.39
C ALA A 168 -15.33 5.32 -0.83
N LEU A 169 -14.10 4.82 -1.00
CA LEU A 169 -13.84 3.43 -1.33
C LEU A 169 -14.32 2.48 -0.22
N HIS A 170 -14.06 2.82 1.05
CA HIS A 170 -14.59 2.09 2.19
C HIS A 170 -16.13 2.05 2.15
N ALA A 171 -16.78 3.20 1.97
CA ALA A 171 -18.24 3.30 1.98
C ALA A 171 -18.91 2.57 0.81
N GLU A 172 -18.34 2.62 -0.39
CA GLU A 172 -18.93 2.00 -1.59
C GLU A 172 -18.69 0.49 -1.66
N PHE A 173 -17.49 0.03 -1.31
CA PHE A 173 -17.08 -1.36 -1.53
C PHE A 173 -17.05 -2.21 -0.25
N GLY A 174 -17.05 -1.57 0.92
CA GLY A 174 -16.92 -2.24 2.21
C GLY A 174 -15.49 -2.73 2.49
N LEU A 175 -14.50 -2.12 1.85
CA LEU A 175 -13.08 -2.40 2.09
C LEU A 175 -12.70 -1.97 3.50
N ARG A 176 -11.95 -2.80 4.24
CA ARG A 176 -11.30 -2.34 5.47
C ARG A 176 -10.13 -1.45 5.08
N ILE A 177 -10.21 -0.19 5.48
CA ILE A 177 -9.18 0.82 5.23
C ILE A 177 -8.94 1.52 6.55
N GLU A 178 -7.68 1.55 6.99
CA GLU A 178 -7.24 2.43 8.06
C GLU A 178 -7.07 3.82 7.47
N VAL A 179 -8.17 4.58 7.49
CA VAL A 179 -8.21 5.94 6.96
C VAL A 179 -7.33 6.81 7.84
N ARG A 180 -6.42 7.56 7.20
CA ARG A 180 -5.51 8.50 7.84
C ARG A 180 -5.94 9.92 7.47
N GLY A 181 -5.68 10.87 8.35
CA GLY A 181 -5.95 12.29 8.10
C GLY A 181 -4.90 12.90 7.19
N PRO A 182 -5.07 14.17 6.80
CA PRO A 182 -4.09 14.89 5.98
C PRO A 182 -2.68 14.92 6.61
N ASP A 183 -2.61 14.81 7.93
CA ASP A 183 -1.36 14.80 8.70
C ASP A 183 -0.75 13.39 8.87
N GLY A 184 -1.33 12.35 8.27
CA GLY A 184 -0.93 10.94 8.45
C GLY A 184 -1.44 10.29 9.75
N GLU A 185 -2.14 11.03 10.60
CA GLU A 185 -2.74 10.50 11.83
C GLU A 185 -3.93 9.58 11.55
N LEU A 186 -4.05 8.46 12.26
CA LEU A 186 -5.17 7.53 12.08
C LEU A 186 -6.51 8.20 12.44
N LEU A 187 -7.48 8.12 11.53
CA LEU A 187 -8.85 8.56 11.75
C LEU A 187 -9.73 7.37 12.12
N GLY A 188 -9.97 7.18 13.43
CA GLY A 188 -10.84 6.13 13.96
C GLY A 188 -10.08 4.95 14.56
N GLU A 189 -10.80 3.84 14.78
CA GLU A 189 -10.20 2.62 15.35
C GLU A 189 -9.64 1.72 14.23
N THR A 190 -8.46 1.14 14.47
CA THR A 190 -7.85 0.10 13.63
C THR A 190 -8.83 -1.08 13.48
N PRO A 191 -9.21 -1.48 12.26
CA PRO A 191 -10.06 -2.64 12.06
C PRO A 191 -9.39 -3.89 12.63
N PRO A 192 -10.10 -4.76 13.38
CA PRO A 192 -9.49 -5.98 13.89
C PRO A 192 -9.03 -6.88 12.74
N ARG A 193 -7.79 -7.39 12.82
CA ARG A 193 -7.30 -8.44 11.92
C ARG A 193 -8.13 -9.72 12.16
N ARG A 194 -8.73 -10.27 11.11
CA ARG A 194 -9.51 -11.52 11.23
C ARG A 194 -8.55 -12.68 11.48
N ARG A 195 -8.88 -13.50 12.49
CA ARG A 195 -8.16 -14.73 12.83
C ARG A 195 -8.43 -15.85 11.83
#